data_AF-A0A0U3LMB8-F1
#
_entry.id   AF-A0A0U3LMB8-F1
#
_cell.length_a   1.000
_cell.length_b   1.000
_cell.length_c   1.000
_cell.angle_alpha   90.00
_cell.angle_beta   90.00
_cell.angle_gamma   90.00
#
_symmetry.space_group_name_H-M   'P 1'
#
loop_
_entity.id
_entity.type
_entity.pdbx_description
1 polymer ?
#
loop_
_entity_poly.entity_id
_entity_poly.type
_entity_poly.pdbx_seq_one_letter_code
_entity_poly.pdbx_strand_id
1 'polypeptide(L)'
;MIDSSLQRKDFVSGLVGLVSLAVDRERLDDAEALLGAVRQLRPKVAQLDFFEAWIAMKRGHWTDAMRTLRGLDATAPEWAMAKAFLAYCQFATGDAAWRATAEEVLQTSTHAEALDMARTLLNPEEAQAQDESQPSADDRSVEPAVVPLSIDLSQMAYMRA
;
A
#
# COMPACT_ATOMS: atom_id res chain seq x y z
N MET A 1 4.79 35.43 5.54
CA MET A 1 4.67 35.69 4.09
C MET A 1 4.36 34.35 3.46
N ILE A 2 3.08 34.05 3.18
CA ILE A 2 2.67 32.78 2.56
C ILE A 2 2.89 32.96 1.06
N ASP A 3 3.66 32.06 0.46
CA ASP A 3 4.05 32.13 -0.95
C ASP A 3 2.82 32.17 -1.86
N SER A 4 2.78 33.14 -2.78
CA SER A 4 1.58 33.55 -3.52
C SER A 4 1.22 32.64 -4.71
N SER A 5 1.70 31.39 -4.73
CA SER A 5 1.19 30.39 -5.67
C SER A 5 1.34 28.98 -5.13
N LEU A 6 0.60 28.62 -4.08
CA LEU A 6 0.34 27.21 -3.83
C LEU A 6 -0.39 26.65 -5.05
N GLN A 7 0.31 25.95 -5.92
CA GLN A 7 -0.31 25.38 -7.11
C GLN A 7 -1.25 24.27 -6.67
N ARG A 8 -2.36 24.08 -7.40
CA ARG A 8 -3.31 22.99 -7.13
C ARG A 8 -2.60 21.63 -7.04
N LYS A 9 -1.56 21.42 -7.84
CA LYS A 9 -0.73 20.21 -7.84
C LYS A 9 -0.04 20.01 -6.49
N ASP A 10 0.61 21.04 -5.96
CA ASP A 10 1.35 20.97 -4.70
C ASP A 10 0.41 20.77 -3.52
N PHE A 11 -0.75 21.42 -3.55
CA PHE A 11 -1.79 21.22 -2.54
C PHE A 11 -2.32 19.78 -2.54
N VAL A 12 -2.66 19.24 -3.71
CA VAL A 12 -3.11 17.85 -3.83
C VAL A 12 -2.02 16.87 -3.40
N SER A 13 -0.77 17.12 -3.79
CA SER A 13 0.38 16.31 -3.36
C SER A 13 0.52 16.30 -1.84
N GLY A 14 0.38 17.46 -1.18
CA GLY A 14 0.40 17.56 0.27
C GLY A 14 -0.75 16.81 0.94
N LEU A 15 -1.97 16.90 0.38
CA LEU A 15 -3.11 16.15 0.90
C LEU A 15 -2.93 14.64 0.75
N VAL A 16 -2.40 14.16 -0.38
CA VAL A 16 -2.09 12.73 -0.57
C VAL A 16 -1.05 12.27 0.47
N GLY A 17 0.00 13.06 0.70
CA GLY A 17 0.97 12.76 1.76
C GLY A 17 0.35 12.69 3.16
N LEU A 18 -0.64 13.55 3.45
CA LEU A 18 -1.39 13.50 4.71
C LEU A 18 -2.30 12.27 4.80
N VAL A 19 -2.89 11.81 3.70
CA VAL A 19 -3.63 10.54 3.66
C VAL A 19 -2.70 9.40 4.03
N SER A 20 -1.54 9.27 3.37
CA SER A 20 -0.56 8.22 3.68
C SER A 20 -0.18 8.23 5.16
N LEU A 21 0.20 9.40 5.69
CA LEU A 21 0.55 9.55 7.11
C LEU A 21 -0.60 9.20 8.05
N ALA A 22 -1.84 9.56 7.71
CA ALA A 22 -3.01 9.22 8.53
C ALA A 22 -3.25 7.70 8.55
N VAL A 23 -3.11 7.01 7.41
CA VAL A 23 -3.23 5.54 7.34
C VAL A 23 -2.14 4.85 8.15
N ASP A 24 -0.88 5.32 8.05
CA ASP A 24 0.25 4.78 8.82
C ASP A 24 0.08 4.94 10.32
N ARG A 25 -0.55 6.05 10.75
CA ARG A 25 -0.84 6.34 12.16
C ARG A 25 -2.19 5.80 12.62
N GLU A 26 -2.83 4.94 11.82
CA GLU A 26 -4.13 4.32 12.10
C GLU A 26 -5.25 5.33 12.38
N ARG A 27 -5.11 6.56 11.86
CA ARG A 27 -6.12 7.62 11.89
C ARG A 27 -7.05 7.48 10.68
N LEU A 28 -7.77 6.36 10.62
CA LEU A 28 -8.49 5.93 9.42
C LEU A 28 -9.65 6.85 9.04
N ASP A 29 -10.37 7.39 10.03
CA ASP A 29 -11.47 8.35 9.77
C ASP A 29 -10.92 9.67 9.18
N ASP A 30 -9.75 10.12 9.63
CA ASP A 30 -9.08 11.31 9.07
C ASP A 30 -8.56 11.03 7.66
N ALA A 31 -8.01 9.83 7.43
CA ALA A 31 -7.56 9.40 6.12
C ALA A 31 -8.71 9.40 5.10
N GLU A 32 -9.88 8.87 5.48
CA GLU A 32 -11.08 8.87 4.63
C GLU A 32 -11.59 10.28 4.33
N ALA A 33 -11.62 11.17 5.34
CA ALA A 33 -12.03 12.55 5.15
C ALA A 33 -11.09 13.30 4.20
N LEU A 34 -9.78 13.13 4.36
CA LEU A 34 -8.76 13.73 3.48
C LEU A 34 -8.85 13.15 2.06
N LEU A 35 -9.01 11.84 1.91
CA LEU A 35 -9.16 11.18 0.62
C LEU A 35 -10.41 11.66 -0.12
N GLY A 36 -11.52 11.84 0.59
CA GLY A 36 -12.74 12.44 0.07
C GLY A 36 -12.52 13.85 -0.48
N ALA A 37 -11.74 14.68 0.23
CA ALA A 37 -11.37 16.01 -0.24
C ALA A 37 -10.49 15.95 -1.51
N VAL A 38 -9.50 15.05 -1.55
CA VAL A 38 -8.65 14.85 -2.73
C VAL A 38 -9.47 14.42 -3.95
N ARG A 39 -10.45 13.51 -3.78
CA ARG A 39 -11.34 13.08 -4.86
C ARG A 39 -12.19 14.20 -5.44
N GLN A 40 -12.66 15.13 -4.61
CA GLN A 40 -13.37 16.32 -5.12
C GLN A 40 -12.47 17.19 -6.00
N LEU A 41 -11.18 17.27 -5.69
CA LEU A 41 -10.19 18.03 -6.47
C LEU A 41 -9.70 17.26 -7.71
N ARG A 42 -9.68 15.93 -7.65
CA ARG A 42 -9.14 15.02 -8.70
C ARG A 42 -9.99 13.75 -8.83
N PRO A 43 -11.18 13.82 -9.45
CA PRO A 43 -12.14 12.71 -9.46
C PRO A 43 -11.77 11.51 -10.35
N LYS A 44 -10.69 11.58 -11.14
CA LYS A 44 -10.34 10.58 -12.16
C LYS A 44 -8.99 9.88 -11.90
N VAL A 45 -8.46 9.96 -10.69
CA VAL A 45 -7.13 9.44 -10.36
C VAL A 45 -7.30 8.05 -9.75
N ALA A 46 -6.99 7.00 -10.52
CA ALA A 46 -7.09 5.61 -10.09
C ALA A 46 -6.20 5.31 -8.87
N GLN A 47 -5.10 6.07 -8.69
CA GLN A 47 -4.23 5.97 -7.52
C GLN A 47 -4.96 6.25 -6.19
N LEU A 48 -6.09 6.95 -6.21
CA LEU A 48 -6.89 7.18 -5.02
C LEU A 48 -7.59 5.92 -4.52
N ASP A 49 -7.86 4.96 -5.41
CA ASP A 49 -8.54 3.70 -5.08
C ASP A 49 -7.62 2.78 -4.27
N PHE A 50 -6.31 2.91 -4.41
CA PHE A 50 -5.36 2.21 -3.54
C PHE A 50 -5.43 2.68 -2.10
N PHE A 51 -5.57 3.99 -1.85
CA PHE A 51 -5.73 4.48 -0.49
C PHE A 51 -7.02 3.93 0.14
N GLU A 52 -8.10 3.78 -0.64
CA GLU A 52 -9.31 3.10 -0.16
C GLU A 52 -9.05 1.64 0.18
N ALA A 53 -8.35 0.91 -0.68
CA ALA A 53 -7.99 -0.47 -0.41
C ALA A 53 -7.11 -0.58 0.85
N TRP A 54 -6.15 0.31 1.01
CA TRP A 54 -5.23 0.30 2.14
C TRP A 54 -5.93 0.65 3.46
N ILE A 55 -6.84 1.64 3.46
CA ILE A 55 -7.73 1.93 4.60
C ILE A 55 -8.58 0.71 4.93
N ALA A 56 -9.19 0.06 3.93
CA ALA A 56 -9.99 -1.14 4.13
C ALA A 56 -9.16 -2.29 4.76
N MET A 57 -7.91 -2.48 4.32
CA MET A 57 -6.99 -3.45 4.95
C MET A 57 -6.71 -3.12 6.41
N LYS A 58 -6.43 -1.85 6.74
CA LYS A 58 -6.20 -1.42 8.13
C LYS A 58 -7.44 -1.60 9.01
N ARG A 59 -8.65 -1.56 8.43
CA ARG A 59 -9.92 -1.90 9.11
C ARG A 59 -10.19 -3.41 9.19
N GLY A 60 -9.36 -4.27 8.60
CA GLY A 60 -9.61 -5.71 8.48
C GLY A 60 -10.69 -6.08 7.44
N HIS A 61 -11.11 -5.14 6.60
CA HIS A 61 -12.08 -5.35 5.53
C HIS A 61 -11.39 -5.92 4.27
N TRP A 62 -10.77 -7.09 4.42
CA TRP A 62 -9.93 -7.71 3.38
C TRP A 62 -10.66 -7.95 2.05
N THR A 63 -11.92 -8.37 2.10
CA THR A 63 -12.73 -8.62 0.88
C THR A 63 -12.97 -7.34 0.09
N ASP A 64 -13.21 -6.22 0.77
CA ASP A 64 -13.40 -4.93 0.11
C ASP A 64 -12.09 -4.44 -0.50
N ALA A 65 -10.98 -4.55 0.23
CA ALA A 65 -9.65 -4.23 -0.28
C ALA A 65 -9.31 -5.03 -1.54
N MET A 66 -9.51 -6.36 -1.53
CA MET A 66 -9.26 -7.21 -2.69
C MET A 66 -10.13 -6.85 -3.90
N ARG A 67 -11.39 -6.45 -3.68
CA ARG A 67 -12.27 -6.00 -4.76
C ARG A 67 -11.72 -4.74 -5.41
N THR A 68 -11.34 -3.76 -4.60
CA THR A 68 -10.77 -2.49 -5.07
C THR A 68 -9.44 -2.69 -5.79
N LEU A 69 -8.54 -3.51 -5.23
CA LEU A 69 -7.23 -3.80 -5.83
C LEU A 69 -7.34 -4.54 -7.17
N ARG A 70 -8.30 -5.46 -7.32
CA ARG A 70 -8.56 -6.10 -8.63
C ARG A 70 -9.09 -5.12 -9.66
N GLY A 71 -9.97 -4.21 -9.26
CA GLY A 71 -10.47 -3.15 -10.14
C GLY A 71 -9.34 -2.21 -10.59
N LEU A 72 -8.43 -1.92 -9.68
CA LEU A 72 -7.25 -1.10 -9.93
C LEU A 72 -6.23 -1.80 -10.85
N ASP A 73 -5.93 -3.08 -10.61
CA ASP A 73 -5.06 -3.88 -11.50
C ASP A 73 -5.64 -3.99 -12.92
N ALA A 74 -6.97 -4.10 -13.04
CA ALA A 74 -7.63 -4.16 -14.34
C ALA A 74 -7.64 -2.80 -15.10
N THR A 75 -7.62 -1.68 -14.38
CA THR A 75 -7.74 -0.34 -14.96
C THR A 75 -6.40 0.39 -15.10
N ALA A 76 -5.41 0.02 -14.29
CA ALA A 76 -4.05 0.58 -14.26
C ALA A 76 -3.02 -0.55 -14.06
N PRO A 77 -2.89 -1.51 -14.99
CA PRO A 77 -2.00 -2.67 -14.85
C PRO A 77 -0.51 -2.30 -14.79
N GLU A 78 -0.13 -1.10 -15.25
CA GLU A 78 1.22 -0.55 -15.06
C GLU A 78 1.56 -0.31 -13.59
N TRP A 79 0.55 -0.25 -12.72
CA TRP A 79 0.74 -0.03 -11.30
C TRP A 79 0.83 -1.35 -10.54
N ALA A 80 2.00 -1.97 -10.63
CA ALA A 80 2.30 -3.28 -10.04
C ALA A 80 2.06 -3.38 -8.51
N MET A 81 1.96 -2.24 -7.82
CA MET A 81 1.61 -2.21 -6.39
C MET A 81 0.22 -2.75 -6.10
N ALA A 82 -0.75 -2.54 -6.98
CA ALA A 82 -2.10 -3.06 -6.80
C ALA A 82 -2.09 -4.59 -6.72
N LYS A 83 -1.32 -5.24 -7.60
CA LYS A 83 -1.17 -6.70 -7.63
C LYS A 83 -0.35 -7.23 -6.46
N ALA A 84 0.71 -6.52 -6.04
CA ALA A 84 1.47 -6.90 -4.84
C ALA A 84 0.61 -6.86 -3.57
N PHE A 85 -0.17 -5.79 -3.39
CA PHE A 85 -1.12 -5.69 -2.28
C PHE A 85 -2.26 -6.71 -2.37
N LEU A 86 -2.67 -7.10 -3.58
CA LEU A 86 -3.64 -8.18 -3.77
C LEU A 86 -3.06 -9.51 -3.27
N ALA A 87 -1.82 -9.85 -3.65
CA ALA A 87 -1.12 -11.04 -3.15
C ALA A 87 -1.02 -11.02 -1.62
N TYR A 88 -0.72 -9.87 -1.04
CA TYR A 88 -0.68 -9.68 0.42
C TYR A 88 -2.05 -9.93 1.08
N CYS A 89 -3.14 -9.37 0.53
CA CYS A 89 -4.49 -9.61 1.06
C CYS A 89 -4.88 -11.10 0.97
N GLN A 90 -4.52 -11.76 -0.12
CA GLN A 90 -4.75 -13.19 -0.30
C GLN A 90 -3.96 -14.01 0.72
N PHE A 91 -2.70 -13.64 0.97
CA PHE A 91 -1.88 -14.26 2.01
C PHE A 91 -2.52 -14.10 3.40
N ALA A 92 -2.90 -12.87 3.76
CA ALA A 92 -3.52 -12.56 5.06
C ALA A 92 -4.86 -13.28 5.28
N THR A 93 -5.57 -13.62 4.21
CA THR A 93 -6.87 -14.32 4.27
C THR A 93 -6.77 -15.84 4.04
N GLY A 94 -5.57 -16.37 3.76
CA GLY A 94 -5.34 -17.78 3.46
C GLY A 94 -5.82 -18.23 2.08
N ASP A 95 -6.08 -17.31 1.15
CA ASP A 95 -6.45 -17.62 -0.24
C ASP A 95 -5.24 -18.22 -0.98
N ALA A 96 -5.38 -19.47 -1.42
CA ALA A 96 -4.31 -20.24 -2.09
C ALA A 96 -3.75 -19.57 -3.36
N ALA A 97 -4.45 -18.59 -3.95
CA ALA A 97 -3.96 -17.83 -5.09
C ALA A 97 -2.78 -16.90 -4.77
N TRP A 98 -2.51 -16.60 -3.49
CA TRP A 98 -1.51 -15.60 -3.08
C TRP A 98 -0.11 -15.84 -3.69
N ARG A 99 0.33 -17.10 -3.77
CA ARG A 99 1.65 -17.46 -4.33
C ARG A 99 1.74 -17.15 -5.81
N ALA A 100 0.75 -17.59 -6.58
CA ALA A 100 0.73 -17.35 -8.02
C ALA A 100 0.70 -15.84 -8.33
N THR A 101 -0.08 -15.07 -7.56
CA THR A 101 -0.12 -13.61 -7.72
C THR A 101 1.21 -12.95 -7.34
N ALA A 102 1.88 -13.39 -6.28
CA ALA A 102 3.21 -12.88 -5.91
C ALA A 102 4.29 -13.22 -6.97
N GLU A 103 4.29 -14.44 -7.50
CA GLU A 103 5.19 -14.86 -8.57
C GLU A 103 4.95 -14.04 -9.85
N GLU A 104 3.70 -13.76 -10.18
CA GLU A 104 3.36 -12.91 -11.32
C GLU A 104 3.94 -11.50 -11.16
N VAL A 105 3.86 -10.91 -9.96
CA VAL A 105 4.50 -9.61 -9.68
C VAL A 105 6.00 -9.66 -9.94
N LEU A 106 6.69 -10.73 -9.53
CA LEU A 106 8.12 -10.90 -9.78
C LEU A 106 8.47 -11.01 -11.27
N GLN A 107 7.57 -11.58 -12.07
CA GLN A 107 7.78 -11.77 -13.52
C GLN A 107 7.46 -10.51 -14.33
N THR A 108 6.46 -9.74 -13.92
CA THR A 108 5.91 -8.65 -14.75
C THR A 108 6.26 -7.25 -14.26
N SER A 109 6.60 -7.08 -12.97
CA SER A 109 6.86 -5.76 -12.38
C SER A 109 8.30 -5.30 -12.57
N THR A 110 8.47 -4.00 -12.80
CA THR A 110 9.75 -3.30 -12.65
C THR A 110 9.79 -2.40 -11.41
N HIS A 111 8.70 -2.35 -10.64
CA HIS A 111 8.56 -1.50 -9.47
C HIS A 111 9.26 -2.14 -8.26
N ALA A 112 10.33 -1.50 -7.78
CA ALA A 112 11.18 -2.04 -6.72
C ALA A 112 10.39 -2.45 -5.47
N GLU A 113 9.49 -1.60 -4.97
CA GLU A 113 8.71 -1.89 -3.76
C GLU A 113 7.69 -3.03 -3.96
N ALA A 114 7.11 -3.18 -5.16
CA ALA A 114 6.21 -4.30 -5.45
C ALA A 114 6.99 -5.62 -5.51
N LEU A 115 8.18 -5.59 -6.09
CA LEU A 115 9.09 -6.72 -6.14
C LEU A 115 9.56 -7.12 -4.74
N ASP A 116 9.90 -6.14 -3.91
CA ASP A 116 10.32 -6.36 -2.53
C ASP A 116 9.22 -7.05 -1.72
N MET A 117 7.99 -6.50 -1.76
CA MET A 117 6.83 -7.11 -1.12
C MET A 117 6.59 -8.55 -1.57
N ALA A 118 6.66 -8.82 -2.88
CA ALA A 118 6.46 -10.16 -3.41
C ALA A 118 7.56 -11.14 -2.94
N ARG A 119 8.82 -10.69 -2.84
CA ARG A 119 9.92 -11.49 -2.29
C ARG A 119 9.70 -11.79 -0.81
N THR A 120 9.33 -10.80 -0.02
CA THR A 120 9.04 -10.96 1.40
C THR A 120 7.92 -11.97 1.64
N LEU A 121 6.86 -11.94 0.82
CA LEU A 121 5.76 -12.90 0.90
C LEU A 121 6.20 -14.34 0.56
N LEU A 122 7.08 -14.50 -0.42
CA LEU A 122 7.54 -15.83 -0.86
C LEU A 122 8.62 -16.40 0.07
N ASN A 123 9.45 -15.54 0.66
CA ASN A 123 10.58 -15.89 1.52
C ASN A 123 10.51 -15.17 2.88
N PRO A 124 9.52 -15.48 3.75
CA PRO A 124 9.36 -14.77 5.02
C PRO A 124 10.55 -14.95 5.98
N GLU A 125 11.29 -16.05 5.89
CA GLU A 125 12.49 -16.31 6.71
C GLU A 125 13.69 -15.42 6.33
N GLU A 126 13.83 -15.07 5.05
CA GLU A 126 14.90 -14.17 4.58
C GLU A 126 14.65 -12.72 5.01
N ALA A 127 13.39 -12.33 5.14
CA ALA A 127 13.01 -10.99 5.59
C ALA A 127 13.31 -10.76 7.07
N GLN A 128 13.11 -11.78 7.91
CA GLN A 128 13.46 -11.73 9.33
C GLN A 128 14.99 -11.66 9.54
N ALA A 129 15.78 -12.38 8.73
CA ALA A 129 17.24 -12.34 8.81
C ALA A 129 17.85 -10.96 8.45
N GLN A 130 17.14 -10.15 7.64
CA GLN A 130 17.55 -8.77 7.32
C GLN A 130 17.24 -7.79 8.47
N ASP A 131 16.17 -8.04 9.23
CA ASP A 131 15.76 -7.22 10.37
C ASP A 131 16.54 -7.58 11.66
N GLU A 132 16.95 -8.85 11.81
CA GLU A 132 17.79 -9.34 12.91
C GLU A 132 19.25 -8.82 12.88
N SER A 133 19.65 -8.13 11.81
CA SER A 133 20.93 -7.38 11.78
C SER A 133 20.88 -6.10 12.62
N GLN A 134 19.73 -5.76 13.21
CA GLN A 134 19.58 -4.77 14.27
C GLN A 134 19.31 -5.45 15.62
N PRO A 135 20.05 -5.12 16.69
CA PRO A 135 19.89 -5.80 17.96
C PRO A 135 18.60 -5.32 18.62
N SER A 136 17.58 -6.18 18.70
CA SER A 136 16.51 -6.00 19.66
C SER A 136 16.25 -7.30 20.41
N ALA A 137 16.35 -7.20 21.74
CA ALA A 137 15.87 -8.19 22.67
C ALA A 137 14.37 -7.95 22.86
N ASP A 138 13.52 -8.95 22.64
CA ASP A 138 12.72 -9.59 23.67
C ASP A 138 11.73 -10.60 23.05
N ASP A 139 11.45 -11.63 23.83
CA ASP A 139 10.59 -12.79 23.57
C ASP A 139 9.09 -12.41 23.48
N ARG A 140 8.37 -12.93 22.46
CA ARG A 140 7.02 -13.52 22.60
C ARG A 140 6.37 -13.97 21.28
N SER A 141 5.99 -15.25 21.26
CA SER A 141 4.75 -15.83 20.72
C SER A 141 4.38 -15.55 19.25
N VAL A 142 4.53 -16.59 18.42
CA VAL A 142 4.18 -16.63 16.99
C VAL A 142 2.66 -16.74 16.80
N GLU A 143 1.97 -15.61 16.70
CA GLU A 143 0.75 -15.50 15.88
C GLU A 143 1.15 -15.50 14.39
N PRO A 144 0.25 -15.79 13.42
CA PRO A 144 0.60 -15.67 12.01
C PRO A 144 0.94 -14.19 11.75
N ALA A 145 2.24 -13.91 11.76
CA ALA A 145 2.77 -12.57 11.66
C ALA A 145 2.38 -12.04 10.29
N VAL A 146 1.34 -11.22 10.26
CA VAL A 146 1.04 -10.35 9.14
C VAL A 146 2.32 -9.56 8.91
N VAL A 147 3.01 -9.84 7.80
CA VAL A 147 4.29 -9.21 7.48
C VAL A 147 4.11 -7.70 7.60
N PRO A 148 4.83 -7.03 8.53
CA PRO A 148 4.70 -5.59 8.68
C PRO A 148 5.21 -4.93 7.40
N LEU A 149 4.30 -4.30 6.67
CA LEU A 149 4.62 -3.54 5.48
C LEU A 149 5.21 -2.19 5.91
N SER A 150 6.53 -2.08 6.03
CA SER A 150 7.22 -0.79 6.16
C SER A 150 7.36 -0.14 4.78
N ILE A 151 6.25 0.22 4.15
CA ILE A 151 6.27 0.86 2.83
C ILE A 151 6.26 2.37 3.02
N ASP A 152 7.32 3.04 2.56
CA ASP A 152 7.38 4.50 2.53
C ASP A 152 6.52 5.05 1.37
N LEU A 153 5.21 5.12 1.62
CA LEU A 153 4.23 5.59 0.64
C LEU A 153 4.26 7.12 0.42
N SER A 154 5.15 7.84 1.11
CA SER A 154 5.44 9.25 0.81
C SER A 154 6.15 9.40 -0.53
N GLN A 155 6.92 8.39 -0.96
CA GLN A 155 7.65 8.36 -2.23
C GLN A 155 6.73 8.01 -3.43
N MET A 156 5.63 7.28 -3.19
CA MET A 156 4.70 6.87 -4.25
C MET A 156 3.87 8.02 -4.83
N ALA A 157 3.63 9.09 -4.07
CA ALA A 157 2.83 10.23 -4.49
C ALA A 157 3.43 10.98 -5.70
N TYR A 158 4.69 10.71 -6.06
CA TYR A 158 5.41 11.41 -7.13
C TYR A 158 5.36 10.74 -8.51
N MET A 159 4.68 9.61 -8.68
CA MET A 159 4.56 8.99 -9.99
C MET A 159 3.42 9.59 -10.85
N ARG A 160 3.83 10.62 -11.61
CA ARG A 160 3.24 11.17 -12.85
C ARG A 160 1.87 11.86 -12.72
N ALA A 161 1.94 13.18 -12.54
CA ALA A 161 1.04 14.11 -13.21
C ALA A 161 1.37 14.20 -14.70
#